data_AF-A0A5Q4GBM8-F1
#
_entry.id   AF-A0A5Q4GBM8-F1
#
_cell.length_a   1.000
_cell.length_b   1.000
_cell.length_c   1.000
_cell.angle_alpha   90.00
_cell.angle_beta   90.00
_cell.angle_gamma   90.00
#
_symmetry.space_group_name_H-M   'P 1'
#
loop_
_entity.id
_entity.type
_entity.pdbx_description
1 polymer ?
#
loop_
_entity_poly.entity_id
_entity_poly.type
_entity_poly.pdbx_seq_one_letter_code
_entity_poly.pdbx_strand_id
1 'polypeptide(L)'
;ATVGKIAGFEYAVPSGVGSALVNVRGALVGALAVSNAAGDLVDPSNGSLVAGSGHGADPERAVALFDPATAGNTTLVVVVTDAPIVKAEARALADAAHVGIARVTWPSHTAVDGDTAFVASTGRGPVVDVAALGVAVQVAVAEAILSGARSGAAHHASAVASAVAR
;
A
#
# COMPACT_ATOMS: atom_id res chain seq x y z
N ALA A 1 -11.93 3.67 0.01
CA ALA A 1 -10.82 3.82 -0.94
C ALA A 1 -11.02 2.80 -2.06
N THR A 2 -10.49 3.05 -3.25
CA THR A 2 -10.59 2.13 -4.40
C THR A 2 -9.28 2.05 -5.17
N VAL A 3 -9.08 0.98 -5.94
CA VAL A 3 -7.87 0.72 -6.76
C VAL A 3 -8.24 0.25 -8.16
N GLY A 4 -7.27 0.15 -9.08
CA GLY A 4 -7.46 -0.40 -10.42
C GLY A 4 -8.19 0.54 -11.38
N LYS A 5 -7.85 1.83 -11.34
CA LYS A 5 -8.50 2.91 -12.08
C LYS A 5 -7.78 3.31 -13.36
N ILE A 6 -6.68 2.63 -13.74
CA ILE A 6 -5.88 3.05 -14.91
C ILE A 6 -6.64 3.12 -16.23
N ALA A 7 -7.73 2.36 -16.37
CA ALA A 7 -8.57 2.30 -17.57
C ALA A 7 -9.90 3.08 -17.40
N GLY A 8 -10.07 3.82 -16.30
CA GLY A 8 -11.31 4.54 -15.95
C GLY A 8 -11.81 4.23 -14.54
N PHE A 9 -12.56 5.17 -13.96
CA PHE A 9 -13.13 5.05 -12.61
C PHE A 9 -14.25 4.00 -12.51
N GLU A 10 -14.88 3.66 -13.63
CA GLU A 10 -15.91 2.62 -13.73
C GLU A 10 -15.38 1.22 -13.43
N TYR A 11 -14.06 1.01 -13.53
CA TYR A 11 -13.40 -0.26 -13.20
C TYR A 11 -12.88 -0.32 -11.77
N ALA A 12 -13.10 0.73 -10.97
CA ALA A 12 -12.56 0.84 -9.63
C ALA A 12 -13.07 -0.28 -8.71
N VAL A 13 -12.15 -0.96 -8.03
CA VAL A 13 -12.45 -2.02 -7.07
C VAL A 13 -12.26 -1.52 -5.64
N PRO A 14 -13.15 -1.87 -4.68
CA PRO A 14 -12.97 -1.52 -3.28
C PRO A 14 -11.62 -1.95 -2.74
N SER A 15 -10.97 -1.03 -2.04
CA SER A 15 -9.85 -1.29 -1.14
C SER A 15 -10.25 -0.86 0.28
N GLY A 16 -9.29 -0.73 1.19
CA GLY A 16 -9.57 -0.36 2.56
C GLY A 16 -8.36 0.14 3.33
N VAL A 17 -8.58 0.34 4.62
CA VAL A 17 -7.53 0.61 5.61
C VAL A 17 -6.96 -0.74 6.04
N GLY A 18 -5.64 -0.87 6.07
CA GLY A 18 -4.98 -2.06 6.56
C GLY A 18 -3.74 -1.76 7.38
N SER A 19 -3.33 -2.74 8.17
CA SER A 19 -2.18 -2.64 9.04
C SER A 19 -1.38 -3.92 9.08
N ALA A 20 -0.10 -3.82 9.39
CA ALA A 20 0.78 -4.95 9.63
C ALA A 20 1.81 -4.60 10.70
N LEU A 21 2.39 -5.64 11.32
CA LEU A 21 3.43 -5.52 12.33
C LEU A 21 4.52 -6.55 12.06
N VAL A 22 5.75 -6.08 11.86
CA VAL A 22 6.92 -6.92 11.59
C VAL A 22 7.91 -6.78 12.74
N ASN A 23 8.39 -7.92 13.26
CA ASN A 23 9.52 -7.93 14.19
C ASN A 23 10.84 -8.02 13.40
N VAL A 24 11.80 -7.17 13.74
CA VAL A 24 13.14 -7.22 13.19
C VAL A 24 14.15 -7.11 14.33
N ARG A 25 14.79 -8.24 14.64
CA ARG A 25 15.83 -8.32 15.68
C ARG A 25 15.39 -7.74 17.03
N GLY A 26 14.12 -7.97 17.39
CA GLY A 26 13.53 -7.49 18.65
C GLY A 26 12.90 -6.10 18.57
N ALA A 27 13.19 -5.28 17.56
CA ALA A 27 12.44 -4.06 17.29
C ALA A 27 11.14 -4.38 16.53
N LEU A 28 10.14 -3.53 16.69
CA LEU A 28 8.86 -3.60 15.99
C LEU A 28 8.78 -2.52 14.92
N VAL A 29 8.23 -2.89 13.77
CA VAL A 29 7.87 -1.98 12.68
C VAL A 29 6.40 -2.21 12.36
N GLY A 30 5.56 -1.25 12.75
CA GLY A 30 4.15 -1.23 12.41
C GLY A 30 3.90 -0.34 11.20
N ALA A 31 2.97 -0.75 10.33
CA ALA A 31 2.49 0.06 9.22
C ALA A 31 0.97 0.16 9.25
N LEU A 32 0.44 1.33 8.90
CA LEU A 32 -0.96 1.60 8.60
C LEU A 32 -1.02 2.19 7.20
N ALA A 33 -1.87 1.65 6.33
CA ALA A 33 -1.96 2.07 4.94
C ALA A 33 -3.41 2.19 4.47
N VAL A 34 -3.63 3.14 3.56
CA VAL A 34 -4.85 3.27 2.78
C VAL A 34 -4.45 3.43 1.33
N SER A 35 -4.80 2.45 0.49
CA SER A 35 -4.50 2.52 -0.93
C SER A 35 -5.73 2.98 -1.71
N ASN A 36 -5.67 4.19 -2.25
CA ASN A 36 -6.58 4.70 -3.28
C ASN A 36 -5.85 4.80 -4.63
N ALA A 37 -4.98 3.84 -4.96
CA ALA A 37 -4.06 3.90 -6.10
C ALA A 37 -4.76 3.89 -7.47
N ALA A 38 -4.12 4.44 -8.48
CA ALA A 38 -4.51 4.25 -9.87
C ALA A 38 -4.33 2.79 -10.30
N GLY A 39 -3.19 2.19 -9.94
CA GLY A 39 -2.87 0.81 -10.29
C GLY A 39 -3.64 -0.27 -9.53
N ASP A 40 -3.35 -1.50 -9.91
CA ASP A 40 -3.86 -2.71 -9.27
C ASP A 40 -2.98 -3.10 -8.07
N LEU A 41 -3.57 -3.81 -7.12
CA LEU A 41 -2.88 -4.43 -6.00
C LEU A 41 -2.59 -5.91 -6.30
N VAL A 42 -1.32 -6.29 -6.26
CA VAL A 42 -0.83 -7.63 -6.62
C VAL A 42 -0.08 -8.28 -5.48
N ASP A 43 -0.20 -9.59 -5.34
CA ASP A 43 0.58 -10.39 -4.40
C ASP A 43 1.98 -10.59 -4.96
N PRO A 44 3.04 -10.06 -4.31
CA PRO A 44 4.39 -10.08 -4.84
C PRO A 44 5.02 -11.48 -4.82
N SER A 45 4.42 -12.46 -4.13
CA SER A 45 4.94 -13.83 -4.04
C SER A 45 4.59 -14.70 -5.25
N ASN A 46 3.48 -14.40 -5.92
CA ASN A 46 2.92 -15.23 -6.99
C ASN A 46 2.35 -14.42 -8.18
N GLY A 47 2.34 -13.08 -8.09
CA GLY A 47 1.84 -12.18 -9.12
C GLY A 47 0.31 -12.13 -9.23
N SER A 48 -0.43 -12.77 -8.31
CA SER A 48 -1.89 -12.79 -8.38
C SER A 48 -2.50 -11.43 -8.04
N LEU A 49 -3.61 -11.10 -8.72
CA LEU A 49 -4.38 -9.90 -8.45
C LEU A 49 -5.10 -10.04 -7.09
N VAL A 50 -4.81 -9.12 -6.17
CA VAL A 50 -5.46 -9.06 -4.84
C VAL A 50 -6.66 -8.11 -4.87
N ALA A 51 -6.54 -6.95 -5.52
CA ALA A 51 -7.64 -6.04 -5.78
C ALA A 51 -7.32 -5.13 -6.96
N GLY A 52 -8.30 -4.87 -7.83
CA GLY A 52 -8.12 -4.00 -8.98
C GLY A 52 -8.86 -4.51 -10.21
N SER A 53 -8.72 -3.78 -11.31
CA SER A 53 -9.37 -4.11 -12.59
C SER A 53 -8.68 -5.26 -13.33
N GLY A 54 -7.41 -5.52 -12.99
CA GLY A 54 -6.55 -6.45 -13.71
C GLY A 54 -6.01 -5.88 -15.03
N HIS A 55 -6.43 -4.68 -15.43
CA HIS A 55 -5.91 -4.00 -16.60
C HIS A 55 -4.48 -3.50 -16.41
N GLY A 56 -4.08 -3.24 -15.16
CA GLY A 56 -2.74 -2.78 -14.80
C GLY A 56 -1.73 -3.90 -14.61
N ALA A 57 -2.19 -5.12 -14.32
CA ALA A 57 -1.32 -6.28 -14.10
C ALA A 57 -0.48 -6.70 -15.33
N ASP A 58 -0.92 -6.34 -16.54
CA ASP A 58 -0.16 -6.51 -17.79
C ASP A 58 0.54 -5.18 -18.17
N PRO A 59 1.89 -5.12 -18.21
CA PRO A 59 2.63 -3.89 -18.53
C PRO A 59 2.27 -3.26 -19.89
N GLU A 60 2.08 -4.05 -20.96
CA GLU A 60 1.79 -3.50 -22.28
C GLU A 60 0.41 -2.83 -22.28
N ARG A 61 -0.55 -3.50 -21.67
CA ARG A 61 -1.91 -2.99 -21.49
C ARG A 61 -1.94 -1.77 -20.58
N ALA A 62 -1.18 -1.76 -19.49
CA ALA A 62 -1.11 -0.64 -18.57
C ALA A 62 -0.59 0.63 -19.27
N VAL A 63 0.45 0.49 -20.09
CA VAL A 63 0.99 1.60 -20.90
C VAL A 63 -0.03 2.09 -21.92
N ALA A 64 -0.73 1.17 -22.60
CA ALA A 64 -1.71 1.52 -23.62
C ALA A 64 -2.98 2.18 -23.06
N LEU A 65 -3.39 1.82 -21.85
CA LEU A 65 -4.63 2.28 -21.23
C LEU A 65 -4.48 3.48 -20.31
N PHE A 66 -3.26 3.85 -19.92
CA PHE A 66 -3.04 4.94 -18.96
C PHE A 66 -3.71 6.24 -19.42
N ASP A 67 -4.71 6.68 -18.65
CA ASP A 67 -5.44 7.93 -18.88
C ASP A 67 -5.12 8.97 -17.79
N PRO A 68 -4.44 10.09 -18.13
CA PRO A 68 -4.19 11.19 -17.19
C PRO A 68 -5.46 11.79 -16.58
N ALA A 69 -6.64 11.62 -17.19
CA ALA A 69 -7.92 12.09 -16.65
C ALA A 69 -8.34 11.31 -15.39
N THR A 70 -7.71 10.18 -15.09
CA THR A 70 -7.94 9.39 -13.87
C THR A 70 -7.27 9.98 -12.62
N ALA A 71 -6.88 11.26 -12.63
CA ALA A 71 -6.24 11.99 -11.53
C ALA A 71 -7.01 11.95 -10.19
N GLY A 72 -6.28 12.12 -9.08
CA GLY A 72 -6.85 12.16 -7.72
C GLY A 72 -6.73 10.83 -6.96
N ASN A 73 -5.79 9.99 -7.34
CA ASN A 73 -5.45 8.75 -6.64
C ASN A 73 -4.39 9.01 -5.58
N THR A 74 -4.31 8.16 -4.55
CA THR A 74 -3.36 8.38 -3.44
C THR A 74 -3.15 7.10 -2.65
N THR A 75 -1.91 6.69 -2.41
CA THR A 75 -1.59 5.74 -1.34
C THR A 75 -0.99 6.49 -0.15
N LEU A 76 -1.66 6.44 1.00
CA LEU A 76 -1.17 7.04 2.25
C LEU A 76 -0.67 5.96 3.18
N VAL A 77 0.56 6.12 3.67
CA VAL A 77 1.20 5.15 4.57
C VAL A 77 1.77 5.88 5.78
N VAL A 78 1.55 5.31 6.97
CA VAL A 78 2.24 5.68 8.19
C VAL A 78 2.98 4.47 8.71
N VAL A 79 4.27 4.64 8.97
CA VAL A 79 5.15 3.63 9.56
C VAL A 79 5.60 4.12 10.92
N VAL A 80 5.51 3.25 11.92
CA VAL A 80 5.99 3.51 13.27
C VAL A 80 6.92 2.39 13.70
N THR A 81 8.12 2.73 14.18
CA THR A 81 9.03 1.79 14.83
C THR A 81 9.30 2.16 16.28
N ASP A 82 9.66 1.18 17.11
CA ASP A 82 10.19 1.45 18.45
C ASP A 82 11.71 1.63 18.46
N ALA A 83 12.44 1.20 17.43
CA ALA A 83 13.88 1.40 17.32
C ALA A 83 14.21 2.91 17.32
N PRO A 84 15.19 3.36 18.14
CA PRO A 84 15.62 4.75 18.11
C PRO A 84 16.28 5.07 16.77
N ILE A 85 15.79 6.10 16.09
CA ILE A 85 16.30 6.58 14.80
C ILE A 85 16.45 8.10 14.79
N VAL A 86 17.39 8.60 14.00
CA VAL A 86 17.52 10.03 13.71
C VAL A 86 16.66 10.45 12.51
N LYS A 87 16.53 11.76 12.28
CA LYS A 87 15.70 12.30 11.18
C LYS A 87 16.15 11.84 9.78
N ALA A 88 17.46 11.71 9.56
CA ALA A 88 17.98 11.22 8.29
C ALA A 88 17.59 9.75 8.02
N GLU A 89 17.65 8.91 9.06
CA GLU A 89 17.22 7.51 8.99
C GLU A 89 15.70 7.40 8.78
N ALA A 90 14.91 8.24 9.45
CA ALA A 90 13.46 8.31 9.21
C ALA A 90 13.13 8.66 7.74
N ARG A 91 13.91 9.55 7.11
CA ARG A 91 13.75 9.86 5.69
C ARG A 91 14.10 8.66 4.80
N ALA A 92 15.20 7.96 5.09
CA ALA A 92 15.59 6.75 4.36
C ALA A 92 14.55 5.62 4.51
N LEU A 93 13.96 5.46 5.69
CA LEU A 93 12.85 4.53 5.92
C LEU A 93 11.58 4.96 5.18
N ALA A 94 11.34 6.26 4.99
CA ALA A 94 10.21 6.73 4.18
C ALA A 94 10.39 6.33 2.71
N ASP A 95 11.61 6.45 2.18
CA ASP A 95 11.91 5.95 0.82
C ASP A 95 11.72 4.42 0.74
N ALA A 96 12.11 3.68 1.79
CA ALA A 96 11.85 2.25 1.88
C ALA A 96 10.34 1.93 1.92
N ALA A 97 9.52 2.76 2.57
CA ALA A 97 8.07 2.61 2.57
C ALA A 97 7.48 2.80 1.15
N HIS A 98 7.99 3.75 0.37
CA HIS A 98 7.60 3.91 -1.04
C HIS A 98 7.94 2.69 -1.90
N VAL A 99 9.09 2.05 -1.65
CA VAL A 99 9.40 0.74 -2.27
C VAL A 99 8.38 -0.33 -1.84
N GLY A 100 7.97 -0.34 -0.57
CA GLY A 100 6.89 -1.20 -0.09
C GLY A 100 5.57 -1.01 -0.83
N ILE A 101 5.17 0.24 -1.11
CA ILE A 101 4.01 0.57 -1.96
C ILE A 101 4.19 -0.04 -3.35
N ALA A 102 5.32 0.23 -4.01
CA ALA A 102 5.58 -0.19 -5.38
C ALA A 102 5.69 -1.71 -5.56
N ARG A 103 6.05 -2.45 -4.51
CA ARG A 103 6.10 -3.93 -4.55
C ARG A 103 4.73 -4.58 -4.71
N VAL A 104 3.67 -3.92 -4.26
CA VAL A 104 2.32 -4.49 -4.25
C VAL A 104 1.32 -3.66 -5.05
N THR A 105 1.72 -2.49 -5.54
CA THR A 105 0.87 -1.58 -6.32
C THR A 105 1.49 -1.38 -7.68
N TRP A 106 0.78 -1.76 -8.74
CA TRP A 106 1.28 -1.69 -10.10
C TRP A 106 0.22 -1.23 -11.12
N PRO A 107 0.49 -0.17 -11.90
CA PRO A 107 1.56 0.82 -11.68
C PRO A 107 1.33 1.62 -10.39
N SER A 108 2.40 2.17 -9.82
CA SER A 108 2.34 3.11 -8.69
C SER A 108 3.21 4.34 -8.97
N HIS A 109 3.14 5.36 -8.12
CA HIS A 109 3.92 6.61 -8.24
C HIS A 109 3.75 7.27 -9.62
N THR A 110 2.56 7.12 -10.20
CA THR A 110 2.23 7.77 -11.46
C THR A 110 1.93 9.24 -11.22
N ALA A 111 1.86 10.05 -12.29
CA ALA A 111 1.48 11.46 -12.17
C ALA A 111 0.05 11.69 -11.64
N VAL A 112 -0.79 10.65 -11.66
CA VAL A 112 -2.16 10.68 -11.15
C VAL A 112 -2.27 10.20 -9.69
N ASP A 113 -1.17 9.71 -9.11
CA ASP A 113 -1.05 9.27 -7.73
C ASP A 113 -0.38 10.33 -6.84
N GLY A 114 -0.94 10.54 -5.65
CA GLY A 114 -0.36 11.34 -4.56
C GLY A 114 0.33 10.49 -3.51
N ASP A 115 1.07 9.45 -3.89
CA ASP A 115 1.67 8.49 -2.94
C ASP A 115 2.53 9.21 -1.89
N THR A 116 2.26 8.94 -0.61
CA THR A 116 2.93 9.61 0.51
C THR A 116 3.15 8.66 1.68
N ALA A 117 4.40 8.60 2.18
CA ALA A 117 4.76 7.84 3.38
C ALA A 117 5.31 8.73 4.50
N PHE A 118 4.78 8.53 5.72
CA PHE A 118 5.28 9.14 6.95
C PHE A 118 5.95 8.10 7.82
N VAL A 119 7.10 8.43 8.41
CA VAL A 119 7.82 7.57 9.35
C VAL A 119 7.97 8.26 10.69
N ALA A 120 7.62 7.56 11.77
CA ALA A 120 7.83 7.98 13.14
C ALA A 120 8.55 6.89 13.93
N SER A 121 9.22 7.31 15.00
CA SER A 121 9.78 6.39 15.99
C SER A 121 9.38 6.80 17.39
N THR A 122 9.13 5.81 18.23
CA THR A 122 8.94 6.03 19.68
C THR A 122 10.25 6.01 20.46
N GLY A 123 11.34 5.46 19.88
CA GLY A 123 12.68 5.40 20.48
C GLY A 123 12.79 4.56 21.76
N ARG A 124 11.87 3.62 21.99
CA ARG A 124 11.78 2.82 23.22
C ARG A 124 12.26 1.37 23.06
N GLY A 125 12.53 0.94 21.84
CA GLY A 125 12.96 -0.41 21.48
C GLY A 125 14.48 -0.57 21.40
N PRO A 126 14.96 -1.75 20.98
CA PRO A 126 16.38 -1.99 20.80
C PRO A 126 16.93 -1.21 19.60
N VAL A 127 18.24 -0.91 19.65
CA VAL A 127 18.97 -0.35 18.50
C VAL A 127 19.09 -1.42 17.43
N VAL A 128 18.61 -1.12 16.22
CA VAL A 128 18.69 -1.99 15.06
C VAL A 128 19.26 -1.19 13.89
N ASP A 129 20.13 -1.84 13.11
CA ASP A 129 20.68 -1.27 11.90
C ASP A 129 19.58 -0.79 10.93
N VAL A 130 19.73 0.44 10.43
CA VAL A 130 18.71 1.09 9.59
C VAL A 130 18.44 0.34 8.30
N ALA A 131 19.43 -0.37 7.73
CA ALA A 131 19.20 -1.15 6.51
C ALA A 131 18.28 -2.34 6.79
N ALA A 132 18.43 -2.99 7.95
CA ALA A 132 17.52 -4.04 8.38
C ALA A 132 16.10 -3.51 8.68
N LEU A 133 16.00 -2.35 9.31
CA LEU A 133 14.71 -1.66 9.48
C LEU A 133 14.08 -1.35 8.11
N GLY A 134 14.85 -0.89 7.13
CA GLY A 134 14.36 -0.61 5.77
C GLY A 134 13.72 -1.81 5.09
N VAL A 135 14.30 -3.00 5.23
CA VAL A 135 13.70 -4.25 4.72
C VAL A 135 12.37 -4.55 5.44
N ALA A 136 12.35 -4.44 6.77
CA ALA A 136 11.14 -4.66 7.56
C ALA A 136 10.03 -3.66 7.22
N VAL A 137 10.37 -2.39 6.94
CA VAL A 137 9.43 -1.36 6.49
C VAL A 137 8.80 -1.74 5.16
N GLN A 138 9.58 -2.18 4.17
CA GLN A 138 9.03 -2.61 2.88
C GLN A 138 8.02 -3.75 3.04
N VAL A 139 8.31 -4.73 3.90
CA VAL A 139 7.43 -5.86 4.18
C VAL A 139 6.16 -5.38 4.89
N ALA A 140 6.30 -4.60 5.98
CA ALA A 140 5.17 -4.11 6.75
C ALA A 140 4.20 -3.26 5.90
N VAL A 141 4.73 -2.39 5.05
CA VAL A 141 3.90 -1.55 4.16
C VAL A 141 3.17 -2.38 3.12
N ALA A 142 3.87 -3.31 2.47
CA ALA A 142 3.26 -4.24 1.51
C ALA A 142 2.10 -5.03 2.15
N GLU A 143 2.35 -5.63 3.31
CA GLU A 143 1.34 -6.39 4.05
C GLU A 143 0.17 -5.53 4.52
N ALA A 144 0.42 -4.30 4.97
CA ALA A 144 -0.62 -3.37 5.40
C ALA A 144 -1.56 -3.01 4.23
N ILE A 145 -1.02 -2.74 3.04
CA ILE A 145 -1.81 -2.44 1.83
C ILE A 145 -2.67 -3.64 1.44
N LEU A 146 -2.07 -4.84 1.35
CA LEU A 146 -2.79 -6.05 0.97
C LEU A 146 -3.86 -6.45 2.00
N SER A 147 -3.58 -6.28 3.29
CA SER A 147 -4.56 -6.47 4.37
C SER A 147 -5.74 -5.50 4.25
N GLY A 148 -5.46 -4.24 3.88
CA GLY A 148 -6.48 -3.23 3.66
C GLY A 148 -7.38 -3.56 2.47
N ALA A 149 -6.81 -4.05 1.37
CA ALA A 149 -7.56 -4.50 0.21
C ALA A 149 -8.54 -5.63 0.55
N ARG A 150 -8.07 -6.67 1.26
CA ARG A 150 -8.89 -7.80 1.69
C ARG A 150 -10.03 -7.36 2.62
N SER A 151 -9.73 -6.46 3.55
CA SER A 151 -10.74 -5.89 4.46
C SER A 151 -11.79 -5.07 3.71
N GLY A 152 -11.36 -4.24 2.76
CA GLY A 152 -12.25 -3.46 1.90
C GLY A 152 -13.24 -4.30 1.10
N ALA A 153 -12.76 -5.38 0.49
CA ALA A 153 -13.61 -6.33 -0.24
C ALA A 153 -14.69 -6.96 0.67
N ALA A 154 -14.30 -7.39 1.88
CA ALA A 154 -15.23 -7.99 2.85
C ALA A 154 -16.32 -7.00 3.31
N HIS A 155 -15.95 -5.75 3.59
CA HIS A 155 -16.91 -4.72 3.98
C HIS A 155 -17.89 -4.37 2.85
N HIS A 156 -17.41 -4.28 1.61
CA HIS A 156 -18.27 -4.04 0.46
C HIS A 156 -19.29 -5.17 0.26
N ALA A 157 -18.84 -6.43 0.30
CA ALA A 157 -19.73 -7.59 0.15
C ALA A 157 -20.85 -7.61 1.22
N SER A 158 -20.49 -7.32 2.48
CA SER A 158 -21.46 -7.23 3.59
C SER A 158 -22.49 -6.09 3.38
N ALA A 159 -22.04 -4.92 2.90
CA ALA A 159 -22.91 -3.79 2.61
C ALA A 159 -23.90 -4.09 1.47
N VAL A 160 -23.44 -4.73 0.38
CA VAL A 160 -24.31 -5.14 -0.73
C VAL A 160 -25.35 -6.17 -0.27
N ALA A 161 -24.93 -7.20 0.47
CA ALA A 161 -25.85 -8.20 1.01
C ALA A 161 -26.95 -7.57 1.89
N SER A 162 -26.57 -6.58 2.71
CA SER A 162 -27.51 -5.85 3.57
C SER A 162 -28.48 -4.94 2.82
N ALA A 163 -28.09 -4.44 1.63
CA ALA A 163 -28.92 -3.59 0.79
C ALA A 163 -29.94 -4.40 -0.03
N VAL A 164 -29.57 -5.60 -0.51
CA VAL A 164 -30.46 -6.50 -1.26
C VAL A 164 -31.50 -7.18 -0.36
N ALA A 165 -31.22 -7.28 0.95
CA ALA A 165 -32.13 -7.83 1.94
C ALA A 165 -33.23 -6.85 2.41
N ARG A 166 -33.30 -5.63 1.85
CA ARG A 166 -34.32 -4.61 2.14
C ARG A 166 -35.24 -4.41 0.93
#